data_AF-A0A3D5KLT0-F1
#
_entry.id   AF-A0A3D5KLT0-F1
#
_cell.length_a   1.000
_cell.length_b   1.000
_cell.length_c   1.000
_cell.angle_alpha   90.00
_cell.angle_beta   90.00
_cell.angle_gamma   90.00
#
_symmetry.space_group_name_H-M   'P 1'
#
loop_
_entity.id
_entity.type
_entity.pdbx_description
1 polymer ?
#
loop_
_entity_poly.entity_id
_entity_poly.type
_entity_poly.pdbx_seq_one_letter_code
_entity_poly.pdbx_strand_id
1 'polypeptide(L)'
;HGNKPTNSILFKQLTPRVLGSLIAMYEHKIFVQGVIWNIFSFDQWGVELGKVLAKKILPELSSSDEILTHDSSTNGLINYFKRLKS
;
A
#
# COMPACT_ATOMS: atom_id res chain seq x y z
N HIS A 1 -24.89 -25.45 0.11
CA HIS A 1 -23.81 -24.49 -0.19
C HIS A 1 -22.48 -25.09 0.31
N GLY A 2 -21.66 -25.66 -0.60
CA GLY A 2 -20.38 -26.33 -0.33
C GLY A 2 -19.26 -25.80 -1.26
N ASN A 3 -18.22 -26.59 -1.53
CA ASN A 3 -17.11 -26.27 -2.47
C ASN A 3 -16.26 -25.03 -2.11
N LYS A 4 -16.00 -24.81 -0.83
CA LYS A 4 -15.08 -23.77 -0.36
C LYS A 4 -13.77 -24.42 0.08
N PRO A 5 -12.70 -24.40 -0.75
CA PRO A 5 -11.43 -24.97 -0.35
C PRO A 5 -10.84 -24.19 0.82
N THR A 6 -10.29 -24.90 1.80
CA THR A 6 -9.66 -24.32 3.00
C THR A 6 -8.37 -25.07 3.32
N ASN A 7 -7.44 -24.39 3.97
CA ASN A 7 -6.22 -24.99 4.52
C ASN A 7 -6.22 -24.79 6.03
N SER A 8 -5.92 -25.85 6.78
CA SER A 8 -5.72 -25.80 8.23
C SER A 8 -4.28 -26.17 8.54
N ILE A 9 -3.55 -25.26 9.19
CA ILE A 9 -2.15 -25.47 9.60
C ILE A 9 -2.12 -25.57 11.11
N LEU A 10 -1.90 -26.79 11.62
CA LEU A 10 -1.91 -27.08 13.06
C LEU A 10 -0.48 -27.11 13.60
N PHE A 11 -0.28 -26.47 14.76
CA PHE A 11 0.96 -26.48 15.51
C PHE A 11 0.65 -26.54 17.01
N LYS A 12 1.57 -27.10 17.81
CA LYS A 12 1.33 -27.38 19.24
C LYS A 12 1.21 -26.11 20.09
N GLN A 13 2.08 -25.14 19.87
CA GLN A 13 2.10 -23.85 20.57
C GLN A 13 2.83 -22.83 19.71
N LEU A 14 2.39 -21.57 19.75
CA LEU A 14 3.08 -20.47 19.09
C LEU A 14 4.33 -20.07 19.89
N THR A 15 5.43 -20.79 19.63
CA THR A 15 6.77 -20.45 20.15
C THR A 15 7.48 -19.52 19.16
N PRO A 16 8.55 -18.80 19.57
CA PRO A 16 9.33 -17.96 18.65
C PRO A 16 9.82 -18.72 17.41
N ARG A 17 10.22 -19.99 17.59
CA ARG A 17 10.61 -20.88 16.49
C ARG A 17 9.45 -21.14 15.53
N VAL A 18 8.28 -21.52 16.05
CA VAL A 18 7.09 -21.81 15.23
C VAL A 18 6.63 -20.56 14.49
N LEU A 19 6.62 -19.41 15.15
CA LEU A 19 6.30 -18.13 14.51
C LEU A 19 7.26 -17.82 13.36
N GLY A 20 8.58 -17.94 13.58
CA GLY A 20 9.58 -17.75 12.53
C GLY A 20 9.39 -18.71 11.35
N SER A 21 9.10 -20.00 11.61
CA SER A 21 8.78 -20.97 10.56
C SER A 21 7.52 -20.62 9.78
N LEU A 22 6.47 -20.12 10.43
CA LEU A 22 5.24 -19.68 9.77
C LEU A 22 5.48 -18.46 8.88
N ILE A 23 6.24 -17.47 9.36
CA ILE A 23 6.62 -16.29 8.56
C ILE A 23 7.41 -16.73 7.33
N ALA A 24 8.48 -17.52 7.51
CA ALA A 24 9.31 -18.01 6.43
C ALA A 24 8.52 -18.86 5.40
N MET A 25 7.56 -19.66 5.87
CA MET A 25 6.65 -20.42 5.00
C MET A 25 5.84 -19.49 4.09
N TYR A 26 5.31 -18.37 4.61
CA TYR A 26 4.58 -17.40 3.79
C TYR A 26 5.50 -16.58 2.89
N GLU A 27 6.70 -16.21 3.33
CA GLU A 27 7.72 -15.54 2.48
C GLU A 27 8.06 -16.41 1.26
N HIS A 28 8.33 -17.70 1.47
CA HIS A 28 8.61 -18.62 0.38
C HIS A 28 7.39 -18.89 -0.51
N LYS A 29 6.18 -18.94 0.05
CA LYS A 29 4.95 -19.02 -0.75
C LYS A 29 4.84 -17.83 -1.71
N ILE A 30 5.01 -16.61 -1.21
CA ILE A 30 4.96 -15.37 -2.01
C ILE A 30 6.06 -15.39 -3.07
N PHE A 31 7.29 -15.76 -2.70
CA PHE A 31 8.40 -15.89 -3.64
C PHE A 31 8.10 -16.88 -4.78
N VAL A 32 7.63 -18.09 -4.46
CA VAL A 32 7.29 -19.10 -5.48
C VAL A 32 6.20 -18.58 -6.42
N GLN A 33 5.17 -17.89 -5.89
CA GLN A 33 4.14 -17.26 -6.72
C GLN A 33 4.72 -16.20 -7.66
N GLY A 34 5.65 -15.37 -7.19
CA GLY A 34 6.34 -14.37 -8.01
C GLY A 34 7.14 -14.98 -9.15
N VAL A 35 7.88 -16.06 -8.88
CA VAL A 35 8.64 -16.81 -9.89
C VAL A 35 7.68 -17.40 -10.95
N ILE A 36 6.57 -18.02 -10.54
CA ILE A 36 5.57 -18.58 -11.47
C ILE A 36 4.96 -17.49 -12.36
N TRP A 37 4.65 -16.32 -11.78
CA TRP A 37 4.09 -15.20 -12.53
C TRP A 37 5.13 -14.39 -13.32
N ASN A 38 6.42 -14.73 -13.21
CA ASN A 38 7.52 -14.00 -13.83
C ASN A 38 7.50 -12.49 -13.50
N ILE A 39 7.30 -12.17 -12.21
CA ILE A 39 7.34 -10.81 -11.67
C ILE A 39 8.41 -10.69 -10.58
N PHE A 40 8.89 -9.46 -10.34
CA PHE A 40 9.85 -9.19 -9.28
C PHE A 40 9.15 -9.00 -7.93
N SER A 41 9.18 -10.01 -7.05
CA SER A 41 8.59 -9.93 -5.70
C SER A 41 9.31 -9.02 -4.72
N PHE A 42 10.47 -8.49 -5.10
CA PHE A 42 11.35 -7.71 -4.22
C PHE A 42 11.43 -6.23 -4.61
N ASP A 43 10.71 -5.80 -5.65
CA ASP A 43 10.61 -4.39 -6.02
C ASP A 43 9.31 -3.76 -5.49
N GLN A 44 9.26 -2.42 -5.54
CA GLN A 44 8.13 -1.64 -5.03
C GLN A 44 7.98 -0.30 -5.75
N TRP A 45 8.17 -0.27 -7.07
CA TRP A 45 8.13 0.97 -7.85
C TRP A 45 6.81 1.73 -7.76
N GLY A 46 5.71 1.02 -7.54
CA GLY A 46 4.35 1.59 -7.45
C GLY A 46 4.16 2.62 -6.33
N VAL A 47 5.08 2.71 -5.35
CA VAL A 47 4.96 3.68 -4.25
C VAL A 47 5.49 5.07 -4.62
N GLU A 48 6.31 5.19 -5.66
CA GLU A 48 7.12 6.39 -5.89
C GLU A 48 6.30 7.57 -6.40
N LEU A 49 5.35 7.34 -7.33
CA LEU A 49 4.52 8.42 -7.86
C LEU A 49 3.70 9.11 -6.76
N GLY A 50 3.12 8.32 -5.85
CA GLY A 50 2.37 8.86 -4.70
C GLY A 50 3.26 9.72 -3.78
N LYS A 51 4.50 9.29 -3.51
CA LYS A 51 5.47 10.08 -2.73
C LYS A 51 5.81 11.40 -3.42
N VAL A 52 6.00 11.40 -4.74
CA VAL A 52 6.32 12.61 -5.51
C VAL A 52 5.14 13.59 -5.48
N LEU A 53 3.92 13.11 -5.75
CA LEU A 53 2.72 13.94 -5.75
C LEU A 53 2.44 14.53 -4.36
N ALA A 54 2.53 13.71 -3.31
CA ALA A 54 2.31 14.17 -1.94
C ALA A 54 3.32 15.26 -1.51
N LYS A 55 4.61 15.10 -1.87
CA LYS A 55 5.63 16.12 -1.58
C LYS A 55 5.35 17.44 -2.29
N LYS A 56 4.79 17.41 -3.50
CA LYS A 56 4.41 18.62 -4.25
C LYS A 56 3.18 19.29 -3.64
N ILE A 57 2.17 18.53 -3.24
CA ILE A 57 0.91 19.05 -2.69
C ILE A 57 1.07 19.58 -1.26
N LEU A 58 1.91 18.97 -0.43
CA LEU A 58 2.08 19.35 0.98
C LEU A 58 2.29 20.86 1.24
N PRO A 59 3.20 21.59 0.55
CA PRO A 59 3.35 23.03 0.74
C PRO A 59 2.12 23.82 0.27
N GLU A 60 1.45 23.36 -0.79
CA GLU A 60 0.25 24.02 -1.33
C GLU A 60 -0.88 24.03 -0.32
N LEU A 61 -1.00 23.02 0.55
CA LEU A 61 -2.01 22.97 1.63
C LEU A 61 -1.80 24.01 2.74
N SER A 62 -0.61 24.60 2.84
CA SER A 62 -0.26 25.59 3.88
C SER A 62 -0.39 27.03 3.40
N SER A 63 -0.37 27.27 2.08
CA SER A 63 -0.59 28.61 1.51
C SER A 63 -2.08 28.98 1.50
N SER A 64 -2.39 30.26 1.65
CA SER A 64 -3.73 30.83 1.48
C SER A 64 -4.16 31.01 0.02
N ASP A 65 -3.24 30.85 -0.93
CA ASP A 65 -3.50 31.11 -2.35
C ASP A 65 -4.39 30.03 -2.98
N GLU A 66 -5.16 30.41 -3.99
CA GLU A 66 -5.93 29.46 -4.79
C GLU A 66 -4.98 28.62 -5.67
N ILE A 67 -5.22 27.30 -5.70
CA ILE A 67 -4.39 26.35 -6.47
C ILE A 67 -5.02 26.09 -7.85
N LEU A 68 -4.22 26.24 -8.90
CA LEU A 68 -4.59 26.02 -10.31
C LEU A 68 -3.59 25.09 -11.06
N THR A 69 -2.64 24.50 -10.35
CA THR A 69 -1.44 23.84 -10.90
C THR A 69 -1.59 22.36 -11.21
N HIS A 70 -2.73 21.75 -10.89
CA HIS A 70 -3.03 20.33 -11.14
C HIS A 70 -4.28 20.17 -12.00
N ASP A 71 -4.75 18.93 -12.18
CA ASP A 71 -6.04 18.67 -12.80
C ASP A 71 -7.20 19.30 -11.98
N SER A 72 -8.35 19.47 -12.63
CA SER A 72 -9.50 20.18 -12.04
C SER A 72 -10.04 19.51 -10.78
N SER A 73 -9.95 18.19 -10.66
CA SER A 73 -10.38 17.46 -9.47
C SER A 73 -9.46 17.77 -8.29
N THR A 74 -8.14 17.63 -8.50
CA THR A 74 -7.13 17.90 -7.47
C THR A 74 -7.18 19.36 -6.99
N ASN A 75 -7.25 20.33 -7.91
CA ASN A 75 -7.40 21.75 -7.56
C ASN A 75 -8.67 22.02 -6.76
N GLY A 76 -9.81 21.47 -7.21
CA GLY A 76 -11.11 21.64 -6.56
C GLY A 76 -11.10 21.12 -5.12
N LEU A 77 -10.52 19.94 -4.89
CA LEU A 77 -10.40 19.34 -3.56
C LEU A 77 -9.48 20.14 -2.64
N ILE A 78 -8.32 20.58 -3.13
CA ILE A 78 -7.38 21.39 -2.33
C ILE A 78 -8.03 22.72 -1.93
N ASN A 79 -8.65 23.44 -2.87
CA ASN A 79 -9.28 24.72 -2.58
C ASN A 79 -10.50 24.56 -1.67
N TYR A 80 -11.28 23.48 -1.80
CA TYR A 80 -12.36 23.16 -0.88
C TYR A 80 -11.85 22.89 0.54
N PHE A 81 -10.79 22.08 0.68
CA PHE A 81 -10.15 21.82 1.96
C PHE A 81 -9.64 23.10 2.63
N LYS A 82 -8.99 24.00 1.87
CA LYS A 82 -8.53 25.29 2.39
C LYS A 82 -9.66 26.14 2.96
N ARG A 83 -10.80 26.23 2.25
CA ARG A 83 -11.99 26.97 2.71
C ARG A 83 -12.61 26.42 3.99
N LEU A 84 -12.46 25.11 4.27
CA LEU A 84 -12.95 24.50 5.51
C LEU A 84 -12.01 24.72 6.70
N LYS A 85 -10.72 24.93 6.43
CA LYS A 85 -9.69 25.12 7.46
C LYS A 85 -9.59 26.58 7.94
N SER A 86 -9.91 27.53 7.06
CA SER A 86 -10.08 28.95 7.35
C SER A 86 -11.35 29.21 8.15
#